data_AF-A0A2V9XSH0-F1
#
_entry.id   AF-A0A2V9XSH0-F1
#
_cell.length_a   1.000
_cell.length_b   1.000
_cell.length_c   1.000
_cell.angle_alpha   90.00
_cell.angle_beta   90.00
_cell.angle_gamma   90.00
#
_symmetry.space_group_name_H-M   'P 1'
#
loop_
_entity.id
_entity.type
_entity.pdbx_description
1 polymer ?
#
loop_
_entity_poly.entity_id
_entity_poly.type
_entity_poly.pdbx_seq_one_letter_code
_entity_poly.pdbx_strand_id
1 'polypeptide(L)'
;MRNAPGGFAEFQAGEGARTPVEILAHIGDLLDWGLSMANGERKWNDSKPLPWDDEVNRFFAAVKKFDDYLASGAPLQASLENLFQGPVADAFTHSGQIGILRRMAGSPVKPENYFKAEIQAGRVGADQIPPKREF
;
A
#
# COMPACT_ATOMS: atom_id res chain seq x y z
N MET A 1 2.31 8.08 -3.73
CA MET A 1 3.14 7.48 -4.78
C MET A 1 3.23 8.36 -6.02
N ARG A 2 2.11 8.77 -6.62
CA ARG A 2 2.09 9.72 -7.76
C ARG A 2 2.90 10.99 -7.46
N ASN A 3 3.72 11.40 -8.42
CA ASN A 3 4.48 12.65 -8.39
C ASN A 3 5.36 12.81 -7.13
N ALA A 4 6.06 11.73 -6.75
CA ALA A 4 7.20 11.77 -5.82
C ALA A 4 8.27 12.74 -6.33
N PRO A 5 8.67 13.79 -5.57
CA PRO A 5 9.82 14.58 -5.96
C PRO A 5 11.09 13.72 -5.80
N GLY A 6 12.15 14.09 -6.53
CA GLY A 6 13.46 13.46 -6.35
C GLY A 6 13.93 13.55 -4.90
N GLY A 7 14.54 12.47 -4.39
CA GLY A 7 15.01 12.36 -3.00
C GLY A 7 13.91 12.09 -1.98
N PHE A 8 12.63 11.95 -2.40
CA PHE A 8 11.56 11.61 -1.47
C PHE A 8 11.72 10.23 -0.86
N ALA A 9 12.23 9.25 -1.63
CA ALA A 9 12.35 7.87 -1.18
C ALA A 9 13.21 7.77 0.08
N GLU A 10 14.26 8.58 0.16
CA GLU A 10 15.28 8.63 1.21
C GLU A 10 15.00 9.72 2.26
N PHE A 11 13.88 10.45 2.16
CA PHE A 11 13.55 11.53 3.09
C PHE A 11 13.51 11.01 4.54
N GLN A 12 14.38 11.56 5.39
CA GLN A 12 14.48 11.17 6.79
C GLN A 12 13.82 12.21 7.70
N ALA A 13 12.75 11.82 8.38
CA ALA A 13 11.95 12.69 9.25
C ALA A 13 12.50 12.78 10.69
N GLY A 14 13.42 11.90 11.07
CA GLY A 14 14.04 11.90 12.39
C GLY A 14 14.72 10.56 12.68
N GLU A 15 15.52 10.51 13.73
CA GLU A 15 16.17 9.27 14.15
C GLU A 15 15.12 8.18 14.46
N GLY A 16 15.32 6.98 13.90
CA GLY A 16 14.43 5.83 14.10
C GLY A 16 13.15 5.84 13.25
N ALA A 17 12.85 6.91 12.50
CA ALA A 17 11.75 6.90 11.54
C ALA A 17 12.16 6.14 10.26
N ARG A 18 11.26 5.27 9.78
CA ARG A 18 11.40 4.67 8.45
C ARG A 18 11.29 5.76 7.38
N THR A 19 12.16 5.69 6.39
CA THR A 19 12.09 6.48 5.16
C THR A 19 10.86 6.07 4.34
N PRO A 20 10.37 6.93 3.43
CA PRO A 20 9.23 6.58 2.58
C PRO A 20 9.38 5.27 1.80
N VAL A 21 10.60 4.97 1.33
CA VAL A 21 10.84 3.72 0.57
C VAL A 21 10.79 2.48 1.47
N GLU A 22 11.30 2.57 2.70
CA GLU A 22 11.18 1.49 3.70
C GLU A 22 9.72 1.26 4.10
N ILE A 23 8.93 2.34 4.23
CA ILE A 23 7.49 2.23 4.51
C ILE A 23 6.78 1.54 3.35
N LEU A 24 7.07 1.94 2.09
CA LEU A 24 6.42 1.34 0.94
C LEU A 24 6.81 -0.14 0.76
N ALA A 25 8.07 -0.49 1.00
CA ALA A 25 8.54 -1.88 1.00
C ALA A 25 7.81 -2.73 2.04
N HIS A 26 7.63 -2.19 3.24
CA HIS A 26 6.89 -2.85 4.31
C HIS A 26 5.40 -3.04 3.97
N ILE A 27 4.77 -2.04 3.33
CA ILE A 27 3.39 -2.19 2.82
C ILE A 27 3.31 -3.32 1.80
N GLY A 28 4.31 -3.45 0.92
CA GLY A 28 4.43 -4.58 0.00
C GLY A 28 4.47 -5.93 0.72
N ASP A 29 5.29 -6.04 1.78
CA ASP A 29 5.39 -7.24 2.61
C ASP A 29 4.06 -7.59 3.31
N LEU A 30 3.33 -6.60 3.80
CA LEU A 30 2.01 -6.78 4.42
C LEU A 30 1.00 -7.35 3.42
N LEU A 31 1.01 -6.91 2.17
CA LEU A 31 0.11 -7.40 1.12
C LEU A 31 0.46 -8.82 0.67
N ASP A 32 1.75 -9.13 0.50
CA ASP A 32 2.22 -10.48 0.22
C ASP A 32 1.88 -11.42 1.39
N TRP A 33 1.99 -10.95 2.64
CA TRP A 33 1.57 -11.69 3.82
C TRP A 33 0.06 -11.90 3.88
N GLY A 34 -0.73 -10.90 3.49
CA GLY A 34 -2.18 -11.02 3.35
C GLY A 34 -2.60 -12.13 2.39
N LEU A 35 -1.95 -12.19 1.22
CA LEU A 35 -2.12 -13.30 0.27
C LEU A 35 -1.71 -14.64 0.87
N SER A 36 -0.56 -14.69 1.55
CA SER A 36 -0.06 -15.91 2.20
C SER A 36 -0.97 -16.38 3.35
N MET A 37 -1.65 -15.48 4.06
CA MET A 37 -2.68 -15.84 5.02
C MET A 37 -3.96 -16.34 4.35
N ALA A 38 -4.37 -15.70 3.25
CA ALA A 38 -5.56 -16.09 2.50
C ALA A 38 -5.44 -17.49 1.90
N ASN A 39 -4.23 -17.89 1.46
CA ASN A 39 -3.95 -19.21 0.89
C ASN A 39 -3.49 -20.26 1.93
N GLY A 40 -3.28 -19.86 3.19
CA GLY A 40 -2.97 -20.75 4.31
C GLY A 40 -1.49 -20.99 4.60
N GLU A 41 -0.58 -20.46 3.79
CA GLU A 41 0.88 -20.58 4.00
C GLU A 41 1.38 -19.76 5.21
N ARG A 42 0.79 -18.59 5.46
CA ARG A 42 1.14 -17.66 6.57
C ARG A 42 2.62 -17.28 6.64
N LYS A 43 3.27 -17.14 5.50
CA LYS A 43 4.69 -16.79 5.36
C LYS A 43 4.90 -15.28 5.37
N TRP A 44 5.81 -14.82 6.22
CA TRP A 44 6.33 -13.45 6.22
C TRP A 44 7.64 -13.37 5.42
N ASN A 45 7.87 -12.23 4.77
CA ASN A 45 9.16 -11.88 4.17
C ASN A 45 9.49 -10.42 4.51
N ASP A 46 10.72 -10.16 4.93
CA ASP A 46 11.21 -8.80 5.18
C ASP A 46 12.02 -8.37 3.96
N SER A 47 11.41 -7.58 3.07
CA SER A 47 12.01 -7.25 1.79
C SER A 47 12.98 -6.09 1.91
N LYS A 48 14.14 -6.23 1.28
CA LYS A 48 15.04 -5.10 1.09
C LYS A 48 14.36 -4.07 0.17
N PRO A 49 14.27 -2.78 0.58
CA PRO A 49 13.65 -1.76 -0.25
C PRO A 49 14.32 -1.62 -1.62
N LEU A 50 13.51 -1.45 -2.66
CA LEU A 50 13.94 -1.18 -4.03
C LEU A 50 13.99 0.34 -4.30
N PRO A 51 14.55 0.79 -5.44
CA PRO A 51 14.35 2.16 -5.89
C PRO A 51 12.87 2.53 -5.93
N TRP A 52 12.53 3.81 -5.67
CA TRP A 52 11.15 4.24 -5.45
C TRP A 52 10.15 3.73 -6.49
N ASP A 53 10.44 3.90 -7.78
CA ASP A 53 9.51 3.51 -8.85
C ASP A 53 9.35 1.98 -8.93
N ASP A 54 10.41 1.23 -8.64
CA ASP A 54 10.35 -0.23 -8.56
C ASP A 54 9.51 -0.68 -7.35
N GLU A 55 9.60 0.04 -6.23
CA GLU A 55 8.78 -0.24 -5.04
C GLU A 55 7.30 0.11 -5.27
N VAL A 56 7.01 1.17 -6.03
CA VAL A 56 5.65 1.49 -6.48
C VAL A 56 5.09 0.36 -7.37
N ASN A 57 5.89 -0.14 -8.31
CA ASN A 57 5.50 -1.27 -9.17
C ASN A 57 5.27 -2.54 -8.35
N ARG A 58 6.15 -2.84 -7.40
CA ARG A 58 6.03 -3.98 -6.49
C ARG A 58 4.75 -3.89 -5.65
N PHE A 59 4.48 -2.71 -5.06
CA PHE A 59 3.25 -2.47 -4.31
C PHE A 59 2.01 -2.81 -5.15
N PHE A 60 1.89 -2.25 -6.36
CA PHE A 60 0.73 -2.52 -7.21
C PHE A 60 0.63 -3.98 -7.66
N ALA A 61 1.76 -4.65 -7.89
CA ALA A 61 1.77 -6.08 -8.19
C ALA A 61 1.29 -6.91 -6.99
N ALA A 62 1.68 -6.56 -5.75
CA ALA A 62 1.23 -7.25 -4.54
C ALA A 62 -0.27 -7.06 -4.30
N VAL A 63 -0.79 -5.82 -4.40
CA VAL A 63 -2.24 -5.56 -4.30
C VAL A 63 -3.00 -6.37 -5.36
N LYS A 64 -2.50 -6.40 -6.60
CA LYS A 64 -3.13 -7.15 -7.70
C LYS A 64 -3.18 -8.65 -7.42
N LYS A 65 -2.09 -9.28 -6.96
CA LYS A 65 -2.11 -10.71 -6.64
C LYS A 65 -3.09 -11.02 -5.52
N PHE A 66 -3.20 -10.15 -4.53
CA PHE A 66 -4.14 -10.33 -3.43
C PHE A 66 -5.60 -10.18 -3.91
N ASP A 67 -5.90 -9.14 -4.70
CA ASP A 67 -7.22 -8.92 -5.32
C ASP A 67 -7.61 -10.11 -6.23
N ASP A 68 -6.70 -10.57 -7.09
CA ASP A 68 -6.91 -11.71 -7.98
C ASP A 68 -7.24 -12.99 -7.18
N TYR A 69 -6.57 -13.22 -6.05
CA TYR A 69 -6.85 -14.38 -5.18
C TYR A 69 -8.25 -14.27 -4.54
N LEU A 70 -8.61 -13.09 -4.02
CA LEU A 70 -9.94 -12.85 -3.45
C LEU A 70 -11.05 -13.02 -4.51
N ALA A 71 -10.78 -12.62 -5.75
CA ALA A 71 -11.71 -12.75 -6.87
C ALA A 71 -11.77 -14.18 -7.46
N SER A 72 -10.78 -15.03 -7.20
CA SER A 72 -10.66 -16.35 -7.82
C SER A 72 -11.73 -17.37 -7.41
N GLY A 73 -12.43 -17.15 -6.29
CA GLY A 73 -13.31 -18.13 -5.67
C GLY A 73 -12.59 -19.28 -4.96
N ALA A 74 -11.25 -19.23 -4.87
CA ALA A 74 -10.48 -20.17 -4.08
C ALA A 74 -10.85 -20.10 -2.59
N PRO A 75 -10.78 -21.22 -1.84
CA PRO A 75 -11.09 -21.21 -0.42
C PRO A 75 -10.15 -20.29 0.37
N LEU A 76 -10.72 -19.40 1.18
CA LEU A 76 -9.96 -18.57 2.12
C LEU A 76 -9.61 -19.37 3.37
N GLN A 77 -8.33 -19.35 3.74
CA GLN A 77 -7.80 -20.00 4.96
C GLN A 77 -7.77 -19.06 6.18
N ALA A 78 -8.33 -17.87 6.02
CA ALA A 78 -8.54 -16.85 7.06
C ALA A 78 -9.87 -16.12 6.77
N SER A 79 -10.52 -15.60 7.82
CA SER A 79 -11.74 -14.80 7.64
C SER A 79 -11.42 -13.44 7.01
N LEU A 80 -12.41 -12.84 6.33
CA LEU A 80 -12.26 -11.51 5.74
C LEU A 80 -11.95 -10.44 6.78
N GLU A 81 -12.53 -10.56 7.99
CA GLU A 81 -12.26 -9.65 9.11
C GLU A 81 -10.80 -9.72 9.55
N ASN A 82 -10.24 -10.93 9.63
CA ASN A 82 -8.84 -11.14 9.99
C ASN A 82 -7.90 -10.60 8.91
N LEU A 83 -8.22 -10.84 7.64
CA LEU A 83 -7.47 -10.30 6.50
C LEU A 83 -7.57 -8.77 6.43
N PHE A 84 -8.69 -8.19 6.84
CA PHE A 84 -8.83 -6.74 6.89
C PHE A 84 -8.06 -6.13 8.07
N GLN A 85 -8.30 -6.61 9.30
CA GLN A 85 -7.74 -6.01 10.51
C GLN A 85 -6.22 -6.19 10.65
N GLY A 86 -5.66 -7.24 10.04
CA GLY A 86 -4.23 -7.48 10.02
C GLY A 86 -3.56 -6.67 8.91
N PRO A 87 -3.31 -7.29 7.74
CA PRO A 87 -2.45 -6.71 6.72
C PRO A 87 -3.03 -5.44 6.08
N VAL A 88 -4.34 -5.35 5.87
CA VAL A 88 -4.95 -4.19 5.18
C VAL A 88 -5.00 -2.96 6.09
N ALA A 89 -5.44 -3.10 7.35
CA ALA A 89 -5.48 -1.99 8.30
C ALA A 89 -4.07 -1.48 8.64
N ASP A 90 -3.09 -2.38 8.72
CA ASP A 90 -1.68 -2.02 8.92
C ASP A 90 -1.14 -1.24 7.70
N ALA A 91 -1.38 -1.73 6.48
CA ALA A 91 -1.04 -1.03 5.25
C ALA A 91 -1.68 0.38 5.15
N PHE A 92 -2.93 0.55 5.60
CA PHE A 92 -3.57 1.86 5.67
C PHE A 92 -2.89 2.80 6.66
N THR A 93 -2.49 2.29 7.83
CA THR A 93 -1.76 3.06 8.84
C THR A 93 -0.45 3.60 8.27
N HIS A 94 0.30 2.74 7.59
CA HIS A 94 1.55 3.11 6.92
C HIS A 94 1.36 4.02 5.71
N SER A 95 0.25 3.90 4.97
CA SER A 95 -0.10 4.84 3.91
C SER A 95 -0.32 6.27 4.44
N GLY A 96 -0.90 6.40 5.65
CA GLY A 96 -1.00 7.67 6.37
C GLY A 96 0.36 8.28 6.70
N GLN A 97 1.34 7.46 7.09
CA GLN A 97 2.71 7.90 7.35
C GLN A 97 3.38 8.47 6.10
N ILE A 98 3.26 7.81 4.94
CA ILE A 98 3.72 8.37 3.66
C ILE A 98 3.04 9.73 3.40
N GLY A 99 1.74 9.84 3.68
CA GLY A 99 0.98 11.07 3.54
C GLY A 99 1.53 12.24 4.37
N ILE A 100 1.96 12.01 5.61
CA ILE A 100 2.57 13.08 6.43
C ILE A 100 4.00 13.40 5.96
N LEU A 101 4.79 12.39 5.60
CA LEU A 101 6.15 12.59 5.08
C LEU A 101 6.14 13.39 3.77
N ARG A 102 5.14 13.17 2.91
CA ARG A 102 4.89 14.00 1.71
C ARG A 102 4.74 15.48 2.03
N ARG A 103 4.01 15.82 3.10
CA ARG A 103 3.81 17.20 3.55
C ARG A 103 5.13 17.79 4.09
N MET A 104 5.84 17.02 4.91
CA MET A 104 7.13 17.43 5.49
C MET A 104 8.19 17.68 4.41
N ALA A 105 8.20 16.86 3.36
CA ALA A 105 9.09 17.02 2.20
C ALA A 105 8.63 18.11 1.20
N GLY A 106 7.66 18.96 1.57
CA GLY A 106 7.20 20.07 0.73
C GLY A 106 6.41 19.66 -0.52
N SER A 107 5.92 18.42 -0.59
CA SER A 107 5.18 17.88 -1.74
C SER A 107 3.86 17.23 -1.29
N PRO A 108 2.93 17.99 -0.71
CA PRO A 108 1.68 17.43 -0.18
C PRO A 108 0.87 16.72 -1.29
N VAL A 109 0.19 15.64 -0.93
CA VAL A 109 -0.86 15.03 -1.76
C VAL A 109 -2.19 15.62 -1.31
N LYS A 110 -3.01 16.05 -2.26
CA LYS A 110 -4.34 16.56 -1.95
C LYS A 110 -5.19 15.47 -1.29
N PRO A 111 -5.88 15.77 -0.17
CA PRO A 111 -6.81 14.83 0.44
C PRO A 111 -8.01 14.57 -0.48
N GLU A 112 -8.54 13.35 -0.41
CA GLU A 112 -9.72 12.91 -1.17
C GLU A 112 -10.85 12.51 -0.22
N ASN A 113 -12.10 12.76 -0.64
CA ASN A 113 -13.26 12.23 0.04
C ASN A 113 -13.51 10.75 -0.32
N TYR A 114 -13.00 9.83 0.50
CA TYR A 114 -13.18 8.39 0.27
C TYR A 114 -14.63 7.91 0.32
N PHE A 115 -15.54 8.61 1.01
CA PHE A 115 -16.98 8.29 0.98
C PHE A 115 -17.60 8.58 -0.40
N LYS A 116 -17.00 9.47 -1.18
CA LYS A 116 -17.43 9.79 -2.56
C LYS A 116 -16.56 9.12 -3.62
N ALA A 117 -15.45 8.48 -3.26
CA ALA A 117 -14.55 7.84 -4.21
C ALA A 117 -15.26 6.73 -4.98
N GLU A 118 -14.87 6.54 -6.24
CA GLU A 118 -15.34 5.41 -7.04
C GLU A 118 -14.42 4.23 -6.82
N ILE A 119 -14.98 3.11 -6.38
CA ILE A 119 -14.25 1.87 -6.13
C ILE A 119 -14.73 0.83 -7.14
N GLN A 120 -13.79 0.22 -7.86
CA GLN A 120 -14.06 -0.83 -8.84
C GLN A 120 -13.19 -2.05 -8.54
N ALA A 121 -13.82 -3.20 -8.29
CA ALA A 121 -13.11 -4.47 -8.15
C ALA A 121 -12.26 -4.76 -9.40
N GLY A 122 -11.05 -5.29 -9.21
CA GLY A 122 -10.09 -5.53 -10.30
C GLY A 122 -9.29 -4.30 -10.75
N ARG A 123 -9.67 -3.07 -10.35
CA ARG A 123 -8.89 -1.87 -10.66
C ARG A 123 -8.05 -1.47 -9.45
N VAL A 124 -6.87 -2.06 -9.33
CA VAL A 124 -5.97 -1.83 -8.20
C VAL A 124 -4.63 -1.20 -8.58
N GLY A 125 -4.40 -0.92 -9.87
CA GLY A 125 -3.16 -0.34 -10.40
C GLY A 125 -3.09 1.19 -10.31
N ALA A 126 -2.08 1.78 -10.95
CA ALA A 126 -1.87 3.23 -10.99
C ALA A 126 -2.96 4.02 -11.74
N ASP A 127 -3.75 3.33 -12.56
CA ASP A 127 -4.87 3.79 -13.38
C ASP A 127 -6.19 3.94 -12.59
N GLN A 128 -6.07 4.25 -11.29
CA GLN A 128 -7.21 4.58 -10.42
C GLN A 128 -8.03 5.73 -11.00
N ILE A 129 -9.34 5.67 -10.75
CA ILE A 129 -10.27 6.74 -11.13
C ILE A 129 -9.85 8.02 -10.39
N PRO A 130 -9.79 9.18 -11.06
CA PRO A 130 -9.45 10.43 -10.41
C PRO A 130 -10.41 10.76 -9.25
N PRO A 131 -9.95 11.51 -8.23
CA PRO A 131 -10.81 11.90 -7.12
C PRO A 131 -12.09 12.60 -7.57
N LYS A 132 -13.24 12.11 -7.14
CA LYS A 132 -14.53 12.80 -7.39
C LYS A 132 -14.65 14.11 -6.61
N ARG A 133 -13.98 14.19 -5.45
CA ARG A 133 -13.92 15.38 -4.60
C ARG A 133 -12.64 15.40 -3.79
N GLU A 134 -11.91 16.50 -3.88
CA GLU A 134 -10.73 16.82 -3.06
C GLU A 134 -11.08 17.81 -1.94
N PHE A 135 -10.20 17.95 -0.93
CA PHE A 135 -10.27 19.01 0.08
C PHE A 135 -9.00 19.88 0.11
#